data_AF-A0A174DAA4-F1
#
_entry.id   AF-A0A174DAA4-F1
#
_cell.length_a   1.000
_cell.length_b   1.000
_cell.length_c   1.000
_cell.angle_alpha   90.00
_cell.angle_beta   90.00
_cell.angle_gamma   90.00
#
_symmetry.space_group_name_H-M   'P 1'
#
loop_
_entity.id
_entity.type
_entity.pdbx_description
1 polymer ?
#
loop_
_entity_poly.entity_id
_entity_poly.type
_entity_poly.pdbx_seq_one_letter_code
_entity_poly.pdbx_strand_id
1 'polypeptide(L)'
;MKKLVFILFIIPMIMIGCVASGEKDNNEITEVKFKDMIDIKELEKLDGKKIKMVGFFAQSSPLDGSMAYLMNMPYQNCAYCLPNTNQLMNTMAVYPKKGKQIEFTDLPVEIIGTIKFENITDQMGYSYNYRIVDAEISLADVDSMSDDVKIYTDLVDRGFPDKISNIILLINNIQSIRVEGENLESVELIPDELVEEVYELFNGLDKDKYIDVLAIVDEVKILVDKVNNSLITKDYDSMDEYIDNEVEIFYKVYEWLMKPQV
;
A
#
# COMPACT_ATOMS: atom_id res chain seq x y z
N MET A 1 49.89 -86.87 1.85
CA MET A 1 50.31 -85.46 2.04
C MET A 1 49.14 -84.55 1.66
N LYS A 2 48.84 -83.56 2.52
CA LYS A 2 48.11 -82.29 2.30
C LYS A 2 46.87 -82.32 1.38
N LYS A 3 45.64 -82.29 1.93
CA LYS A 3 44.84 -81.07 2.23
C LYS A 3 44.80 -80.06 1.06
N LEU A 4 43.65 -79.90 0.43
CA LEU A 4 43.07 -78.56 0.20
C LEU A 4 41.58 -78.66 -0.17
N VAL A 5 40.77 -78.21 0.78
CA VAL A 5 39.36 -77.85 0.65
C VAL A 5 39.33 -76.50 -0.07
N PHE A 6 38.49 -76.34 -1.09
CA PHE A 6 38.08 -75.01 -1.56
C PHE A 6 36.55 -74.94 -1.58
N ILE A 7 36.05 -74.28 -0.55
CA ILE A 7 34.66 -73.83 -0.39
C ILE A 7 34.48 -72.66 -1.35
N LEU A 8 33.57 -72.79 -2.31
CA LEU A 8 33.09 -71.64 -3.10
C LEU A 8 31.85 -71.09 -2.42
N PHE A 9 32.05 -70.04 -1.63
CA PHE A 9 31.02 -69.22 -1.01
C PHE A 9 30.76 -68.07 -2.00
N ILE A 10 29.60 -68.04 -2.67
CA ILE A 10 29.15 -66.85 -3.41
C ILE A 10 27.74 -66.48 -2.92
N ILE A 11 27.68 -65.25 -2.46
CA ILE A 11 26.67 -64.54 -1.69
C ILE A 11 25.37 -64.32 -2.51
N PRO A 12 24.17 -64.45 -1.92
CA PRO A 12 22.94 -64.00 -2.55
C PRO A 12 22.84 -62.46 -2.48
N MET A 13 22.79 -61.82 -3.66
CA MET A 13 22.63 -60.38 -3.83
C MET A 13 21.16 -60.00 -3.58
N ILE A 14 20.86 -59.57 -2.35
CA ILE A 14 19.60 -58.92 -2.01
C ILE A 14 19.70 -57.46 -2.51
N MET A 15 19.04 -57.15 -3.62
CA MET A 15 18.81 -55.75 -4.02
C MET A 15 17.64 -55.19 -3.22
N ILE A 16 17.98 -54.51 -2.13
CA ILE A 16 17.18 -53.44 -1.54
C ILE A 16 17.34 -52.25 -2.48
N GLY A 17 16.27 -51.85 -3.14
CA GLY A 17 16.24 -50.74 -4.10
C GLY A 17 14.99 -49.91 -3.92
N CYS A 18 15.10 -48.94 -3.00
CA CYS A 18 14.29 -47.76 -2.75
C CYS A 18 12.95 -47.61 -3.47
N VAL A 19 11.89 -47.61 -2.65
CA VAL A 19 10.68 -46.83 -2.85
C VAL A 19 11.11 -45.38 -3.13
N ALA A 20 11.01 -44.96 -4.38
CA ALA A 20 11.00 -43.54 -4.72
C ALA A 20 9.68 -42.97 -4.21
N SER A 21 9.68 -42.54 -2.95
CA SER A 21 8.74 -41.52 -2.47
C SER A 21 9.00 -40.28 -3.32
N GLY A 22 8.25 -40.14 -4.40
CA GLY A 22 8.11 -38.87 -5.08
C GLY A 22 7.49 -37.90 -4.08
N GLU A 23 8.32 -37.10 -3.43
CA GLU A 23 7.90 -35.83 -2.87
C GLU A 23 7.22 -35.08 -4.01
N LYS A 24 5.89 -34.98 -3.93
CA LYS A 24 5.16 -33.96 -4.65
C LYS A 24 5.68 -32.64 -4.11
N ASP A 25 6.55 -32.01 -4.87
CA ASP A 25 6.93 -30.63 -4.74
C ASP A 25 5.66 -29.78 -4.97
N ASN A 26 4.88 -29.60 -3.90
CA ASN A 26 3.69 -28.76 -3.88
C ASN A 26 4.15 -27.30 -3.90
N ASN A 27 4.61 -26.83 -5.07
CA ASN A 27 4.77 -25.41 -5.39
C ASN A 27 3.41 -24.71 -5.61
N GLU A 28 2.37 -25.18 -4.92
CA GLU A 28 1.02 -24.60 -4.97
C GLU A 28 1.05 -23.31 -4.14
N ILE A 29 0.84 -22.18 -4.81
CA ILE A 29 0.78 -20.86 -4.17
C ILE A 29 -0.62 -20.71 -3.58
N THR A 30 -0.71 -20.53 -2.27
CA THR A 30 -1.98 -20.29 -1.58
C THR A 30 -2.35 -18.81 -1.67
N GLU A 31 -3.49 -18.47 -2.24
CA GLU A 31 -4.01 -17.11 -2.21
C GLU A 31 -4.61 -16.79 -0.82
N VAL A 32 -4.20 -15.68 -0.24
CA VAL A 32 -4.66 -15.17 1.06
C VAL A 32 -5.21 -13.75 0.86
N LYS A 33 -6.34 -13.40 1.47
CA LYS A 33 -6.94 -12.07 1.38
C LYS A 33 -7.16 -11.49 2.75
N PHE A 34 -7.04 -10.17 2.87
CA PHE A 34 -7.32 -9.49 4.12
C PHE A 34 -8.76 -9.72 4.57
N LYS A 35 -9.75 -9.62 3.67
CA LYS A 35 -11.16 -9.85 4.01
C LYS A 35 -11.53 -11.24 4.56
N ASP A 36 -10.67 -12.26 4.41
CA ASP A 36 -11.03 -13.64 4.70
C ASP A 36 -11.04 -13.98 6.21
N MET A 37 -10.70 -13.03 7.11
CA MET A 37 -10.77 -13.25 8.57
C MET A 37 -10.12 -14.56 9.01
N ILE A 38 -8.87 -14.77 8.57
CA ILE A 38 -8.10 -15.98 8.88
C ILE A 38 -7.64 -15.91 10.34
N ASP A 39 -8.10 -16.87 11.14
CA ASP A 39 -7.58 -17.06 12.50
C ASP A 39 -6.07 -17.32 12.47
N ILE A 40 -5.33 -16.76 13.43
CA ILE A 40 -3.88 -16.92 13.56
C ILE A 40 -3.46 -18.40 13.47
N LYS A 41 -4.23 -19.32 14.05
CA LYS A 41 -3.95 -20.76 14.03
C LYS A 41 -4.09 -21.38 12.63
N GLU A 42 -4.99 -20.85 11.81
CA GLU A 42 -5.12 -21.28 10.43
C GLU A 42 -3.99 -20.72 9.58
N LEU A 43 -3.60 -19.46 9.83
CA LEU A 43 -2.45 -18.85 9.18
C LEU A 43 -1.14 -19.57 9.55
N GLU A 44 -1.00 -20.03 10.79
CA GLU A 44 0.17 -20.80 11.27
C GLU A 44 0.36 -22.11 10.49
N LYS A 45 -0.72 -22.73 9.99
CA LYS A 45 -0.62 -23.92 9.11
C LYS A 45 0.00 -23.61 7.75
N LEU A 46 0.15 -22.34 7.41
CA LEU A 46 0.83 -21.88 6.21
C LEU A 46 2.32 -21.62 6.45
N ASP A 47 2.84 -21.75 7.67
CA ASP A 47 4.27 -21.53 7.96
C ASP A 47 5.18 -22.30 6.99
N GLY A 48 6.14 -21.57 6.41
CA GLY A 48 7.07 -22.07 5.39
C GLY A 48 6.48 -22.24 3.99
N LYS A 49 5.19 -21.96 3.76
CA LYS A 49 4.55 -22.07 2.44
C LYS A 49 4.57 -20.74 1.67
N LYS A 50 4.52 -20.86 0.35
CA LYS A 50 4.32 -19.71 -0.53
C LYS A 50 2.86 -19.25 -0.50
N ILE A 51 2.67 -17.95 -0.35
CA ILE A 51 1.38 -17.30 -0.43
C ILE A 51 1.39 -16.20 -1.48
N LYS A 52 0.20 -15.87 -1.98
CA LYS A 52 -0.08 -14.70 -2.82
C LYS A 52 -1.06 -13.80 -2.08
N MET A 53 -0.74 -12.50 -1.99
CA MET A 53 -1.61 -11.50 -1.39
C MET A 53 -1.63 -10.23 -2.22
N VAL A 54 -2.76 -9.53 -2.21
CA VAL A 54 -2.87 -8.17 -2.71
C VAL A 54 -3.05 -7.22 -1.54
N GLY A 55 -2.41 -6.05 -1.62
CA GLY A 55 -2.51 -5.00 -0.62
C GLY A 55 -1.97 -3.66 -1.13
N PHE A 56 -1.91 -2.70 -0.23
CA PHE A 56 -1.27 -1.40 -0.43
C PHE A 56 -0.09 -1.26 0.52
N PHE A 57 0.93 -0.48 0.18
CA PHE A 57 1.98 -0.20 1.15
C PHE A 57 1.57 0.91 2.12
N ALA A 58 1.85 0.72 3.41
CA ALA A 58 1.71 1.82 4.37
C ALA A 58 2.80 2.86 4.17
N GLN A 59 2.43 4.15 4.29
CA GLN A 59 3.37 5.27 4.24
C GLN A 59 4.39 5.24 5.38
N SER A 60 4.09 4.52 6.47
CA SER A 60 5.03 4.30 7.58
C SER A 60 6.11 3.25 7.28
N SER A 61 6.16 2.71 6.06
CA SER A 61 7.20 1.75 5.65
C SER A 61 8.58 2.44 5.58
N PRO A 62 9.68 1.73 5.91
CA PRO A 62 11.02 2.30 5.81
C PRO A 62 11.38 2.83 4.42
N LEU A 63 11.95 4.04 4.38
CA LEU A 63 12.39 4.69 3.14
C LEU A 63 13.55 3.97 2.44
N ASP A 64 14.27 3.08 3.14
CA ASP A 64 15.38 2.32 2.57
C ASP A 64 14.94 1.08 1.78
N GLY A 65 13.63 0.80 1.74
CA GLY A 65 13.04 -0.33 1.03
C GLY A 65 13.44 -1.71 1.60
N SER A 66 13.98 -1.76 2.81
CA SER A 66 14.41 -3.01 3.46
C SER A 66 13.22 -3.93 3.82
N MET A 67 12.05 -3.33 3.99
CA MET A 67 10.76 -4.00 4.18
C MET A 67 9.63 -3.01 3.85
N ALA A 68 8.41 -3.52 3.75
CA ALA A 68 7.20 -2.71 3.68
C ALA A 68 6.09 -3.33 4.53
N TYR A 69 5.16 -2.52 5.02
CA TYR A 69 3.93 -3.06 5.59
C TYR A 69 2.86 -3.10 4.51
N LEU A 70 2.36 -4.29 4.23
CA LEU A 70 1.23 -4.54 3.33
C LEU A 70 -0.07 -4.36 4.10
N MET A 71 -0.94 -3.48 3.60
CA MET A 71 -2.20 -3.06 4.18
C MET A 71 -3.39 -3.50 3.34
N ASN A 72 -4.57 -3.60 3.94
CA ASN A 72 -5.82 -3.81 3.20
C ASN A 72 -6.39 -2.52 2.58
N MET A 73 -5.97 -1.35 3.07
CA MET A 73 -6.36 -0.02 2.58
C MET A 73 -5.12 0.84 2.31
N PRO A 74 -5.13 1.70 1.28
CA PRO A 74 -4.05 2.65 1.05
C PRO A 74 -4.09 3.79 2.06
N TYR A 75 -3.01 4.59 2.09
CA TYR A 75 -2.86 5.77 2.96
C TYR A 75 -3.10 5.52 4.46
N GLN A 76 -3.11 4.27 4.92
CA GLN A 76 -3.16 3.98 6.35
C GLN A 76 -1.84 4.38 7.00
N ASN A 77 -1.90 5.42 7.84
CA ASN A 77 -0.75 5.96 8.55
C ASN A 77 -0.17 5.02 9.63
N CYS A 78 -0.85 3.93 9.95
CA CYS A 78 -0.41 3.10 11.06
C CYS A 78 -0.62 1.62 10.82
N ALA A 79 0.52 0.94 10.71
CA ALA A 79 0.59 -0.49 10.53
C ALA A 79 -0.09 -1.28 11.67
N TYR A 80 -0.19 -0.74 12.89
CA TYR A 80 -0.74 -1.46 14.05
C TYR A 80 -1.63 -0.61 14.98
N CYS A 81 -2.39 0.37 14.45
CA CYS A 81 -3.15 1.35 15.28
C CYS A 81 -4.52 0.90 15.78
N LEU A 82 -4.88 -0.37 15.66
CA LEU A 82 -6.05 -0.89 16.37
C LEU A 82 -5.59 -1.49 17.70
N PRO A 83 -5.59 -0.73 18.82
CA PRO A 83 -5.29 -1.31 20.12
C PRO A 83 -6.32 -2.41 20.44
N ASN A 84 -5.81 -3.57 20.87
CA ASN A 84 -6.60 -4.70 21.39
C ASN A 84 -7.48 -5.45 20.36
N THR A 85 -6.96 -5.82 19.19
CA THR A 85 -7.63 -6.82 18.35
C THR A 85 -6.82 -8.12 18.28
N ASN A 86 -7.53 -9.24 18.45
CA ASN A 86 -6.99 -10.58 18.27
C ASN A 86 -7.11 -11.02 16.79
N GLN A 87 -7.36 -10.06 15.89
CA GLN A 87 -7.65 -10.28 14.48
C GLN A 87 -6.46 -9.82 13.66
N LEU A 88 -5.86 -10.80 12.99
CA LEU A 88 -4.81 -10.63 12.02
C LEU A 88 -5.46 -10.14 10.73
N MET A 89 -5.67 -8.82 10.54
CA MET A 89 -6.64 -8.42 9.50
C MET A 89 -6.31 -7.27 8.59
N ASN A 90 -5.41 -6.37 8.96
CA ASN A 90 -5.16 -5.19 8.13
C ASN A 90 -3.70 -5.02 7.72
N THR A 91 -2.76 -5.82 8.28
CA THR A 91 -1.33 -5.57 8.12
C THR A 91 -0.50 -6.85 8.08
N MET A 92 0.46 -6.91 7.15
CA MET A 92 1.56 -7.87 7.18
C MET A 92 2.89 -7.19 6.86
N ALA A 93 3.94 -7.48 7.62
CA ALA A 93 5.29 -7.09 7.23
C ALA A 93 5.79 -7.96 6.08
N VAL A 94 6.34 -7.32 5.06
CA VAL A 94 6.86 -7.95 3.83
C VAL A 94 8.33 -7.61 3.68
N TYR A 95 9.15 -8.65 3.55
CA TYR A 95 10.59 -8.53 3.34
C TYR A 95 10.94 -9.02 1.93
N PRO A 96 11.69 -8.23 1.15
CA PRO A 96 12.12 -8.64 -0.18
C PRO A 96 13.18 -9.74 -0.09
N LYS A 97 13.48 -10.36 -1.22
CA LYS A 97 14.63 -11.28 -1.32
C LYS A 97 15.93 -10.58 -0.90
N LYS A 98 16.86 -11.35 -0.32
CA LYS A 98 18.16 -10.84 0.11
C LYS A 98 18.86 -10.04 -1.01
N GLY A 99 19.25 -8.81 -0.69
CA GLY A 99 19.93 -7.90 -1.63
C GLY A 99 18.99 -7.18 -2.61
N LYS A 100 17.67 -7.26 -2.41
CA LYS A 100 16.66 -6.47 -3.11
C LYS A 100 16.06 -5.44 -2.16
N GLN A 101 15.50 -4.39 -2.75
CA GLN A 101 14.75 -3.34 -2.06
C GLN A 101 13.34 -3.30 -2.63
N ILE A 102 12.40 -2.86 -1.80
CA ILE A 102 11.02 -2.57 -2.20
C ILE A 102 10.96 -1.11 -2.64
N GLU A 103 10.50 -0.87 -3.87
CA GLU A 103 10.12 0.46 -4.32
C GLU A 103 8.70 0.77 -3.84
N PHE A 104 8.52 1.92 -3.19
CA PHE A 104 7.22 2.34 -2.70
C PHE A 104 6.30 2.74 -3.86
N THR A 105 5.00 2.47 -3.70
CA THR A 105 3.95 2.90 -4.63
C THR A 105 2.64 3.05 -3.86
N ASP A 106 1.82 4.02 -4.27
CA ASP A 106 0.44 4.18 -3.78
C ASP A 106 -0.54 3.24 -4.50
N LEU A 107 -0.09 2.53 -5.55
CA LEU A 107 -0.90 1.59 -6.31
C LEU A 107 -1.02 0.24 -5.57
N PRO A 108 -2.10 -0.53 -5.81
CA PRO A 108 -2.21 -1.87 -5.25
C PRO A 108 -1.10 -2.77 -5.80
N VAL A 109 -0.52 -3.57 -4.92
CA VAL A 109 0.56 -4.51 -5.24
C VAL A 109 0.14 -5.94 -4.99
N GLU A 110 0.62 -6.84 -5.84
CA GLU A 110 0.61 -8.28 -5.61
C GLU A 110 1.96 -8.70 -5.01
N ILE A 111 1.89 -9.48 -3.94
CA ILE A 111 3.02 -10.04 -3.23
C ILE A 111 2.97 -11.55 -3.36
N ILE A 112 4.04 -12.15 -3.86
CA ILE A 112 4.28 -13.59 -3.79
C ILE A 112 5.50 -13.83 -2.92
N GLY A 113 5.33 -14.50 -1.79
CA GLY A 113 6.42 -14.75 -0.85
C GLY A 113 6.15 -15.92 0.08
N THR A 114 7.11 -16.24 0.93
CA THR A 114 6.99 -17.31 1.92
C THR A 114 6.52 -16.73 3.24
N ILE A 115 5.41 -17.23 3.79
CA ILE A 115 5.01 -16.84 5.14
C ILE A 115 5.89 -17.55 6.17
N LYS A 116 6.35 -16.82 7.18
CA LYS A 116 7.13 -17.34 8.29
C LYS A 116 6.51 -16.95 9.62
N PHE A 117 6.35 -17.91 10.51
CA PHE A 117 5.95 -17.71 11.90
C PHE A 117 7.16 -17.69 12.81
N GLU A 118 7.52 -16.49 13.27
CA GLU A 118 8.60 -16.26 14.20
C GLU A 118 8.38 -14.95 14.94
N ASN A 119 8.80 -14.88 16.21
CA ASN A 119 8.79 -13.63 16.95
C ASN A 119 9.94 -12.75 16.49
N ILE A 120 9.62 -11.57 15.97
CA ILE A 120 10.61 -10.60 15.50
C ILE A 120 10.17 -9.19 15.89
N THR A 121 11.17 -8.32 16.11
CA THR A 121 10.98 -6.87 16.18
C THR A 121 11.69 -6.26 14.99
N ASP A 122 10.98 -5.46 14.21
CA ASP A 122 11.56 -4.78 13.05
C ASP A 122 12.36 -3.53 13.43
N GLN A 123 12.95 -2.89 12.41
CA GLN A 123 13.75 -1.68 12.59
C GLN A 123 12.94 -0.43 12.96
N MET A 124 11.62 -0.47 12.78
CA MET A 124 10.70 0.59 13.20
C MET A 124 10.22 0.38 14.65
N GLY A 125 10.57 -0.74 15.28
CA GLY A 125 10.24 -1.08 16.65
C GLY A 125 8.93 -1.87 16.82
N TYR A 126 8.29 -2.32 15.74
CA TYR A 126 7.08 -3.14 15.84
C TYR A 126 7.43 -4.61 16.03
N SER A 127 6.73 -5.26 16.97
CA SER A 127 6.86 -6.69 17.23
C SER A 127 5.66 -7.46 16.67
N TYR A 128 5.92 -8.54 15.96
CA TYR A 128 4.91 -9.44 15.41
C TYR A 128 5.44 -10.87 15.34
N ASN A 129 4.54 -11.82 15.15
CA ASN A 129 4.79 -13.27 15.21
C ASN A 129 4.72 -13.96 13.84
N TYR A 130 4.47 -13.21 12.77
CA TYR A 130 4.51 -13.72 11.41
C TYR A 130 4.85 -12.61 10.41
N ARG A 131 5.38 -12.98 9.25
CA ARG A 131 5.73 -12.07 8.15
C ARG A 131 5.81 -12.80 6.82
N ILE A 132 5.81 -12.04 5.72
CA ILE A 132 6.15 -12.55 4.39
C ILE A 132 7.63 -12.27 4.15
N VAL A 133 8.39 -13.28 3.75
CA VAL A 133 9.81 -13.17 3.39
C VAL A 133 10.07 -13.66 1.98
N ASP A 134 11.24 -13.31 1.45
CA ASP A 134 11.66 -13.66 0.10
C ASP A 134 10.64 -13.22 -0.97
N ALA A 135 9.97 -12.09 -0.69
CA ALA A 135 8.87 -11.59 -1.49
C ALA A 135 9.33 -11.08 -2.86
N GLU A 136 8.52 -11.41 -3.86
CA GLU A 136 8.43 -10.74 -5.14
C GLU A 136 7.22 -9.80 -5.11
N ILE A 137 7.41 -8.57 -5.57
CA ILE A 137 6.39 -7.51 -5.59
C ILE A 137 6.18 -7.08 -7.03
N SER A 138 4.93 -6.97 -7.44
CA SER A 138 4.51 -6.36 -8.70
C SER A 138 3.25 -5.54 -8.50
N LEU A 139 2.93 -4.66 -9.45
CA LEU A 139 1.60 -4.03 -9.48
C LEU A 139 0.52 -5.11 -9.63
N ALA A 140 -0.59 -4.94 -8.92
CA ALA A 140 -1.70 -5.89 -8.97
C ALA A 140 -2.54 -5.70 -10.23
N ASP A 141 -3.10 -6.81 -10.75
CA ASP A 141 -4.14 -6.76 -11.78
C ASP A 141 -5.50 -6.43 -11.14
N VAL A 142 -5.96 -5.19 -11.32
CA VAL A 142 -7.18 -4.67 -10.70
C VAL A 142 -8.46 -5.01 -11.46
N ASP A 143 -8.39 -5.64 -12.64
CA ASP A 143 -9.58 -5.89 -13.49
C ASP A 143 -10.65 -6.74 -12.79
N SER A 144 -10.21 -7.62 -11.87
CA SER A 144 -11.08 -8.49 -11.08
C SER A 144 -11.49 -7.92 -9.72
N MET A 145 -11.01 -6.73 -9.36
CA MET A 145 -11.26 -6.08 -8.07
C MET A 145 -12.55 -5.23 -8.09
N SER A 146 -12.89 -4.67 -6.94
CA SER A 146 -14.05 -3.77 -6.79
C SER A 146 -13.88 -2.51 -7.63
N ASP A 147 -15.00 -1.87 -7.98
CA ASP A 147 -14.98 -0.62 -8.74
C ASP A 147 -14.25 0.49 -7.98
N ASP A 148 -14.36 0.54 -6.65
CA ASP A 148 -13.61 1.52 -5.83
C ASP A 148 -12.09 1.37 -5.99
N VAL A 149 -11.56 0.13 -6.04
CA VAL A 149 -10.12 -0.09 -6.28
C VAL A 149 -9.72 0.36 -7.68
N LYS A 150 -10.53 0.06 -8.70
CA LYS A 150 -10.26 0.46 -10.09
C LYS A 150 -10.25 1.98 -10.25
N ILE A 151 -11.28 2.64 -9.72
CA ILE A 151 -11.43 4.10 -9.74
C ILE A 151 -10.25 4.78 -9.04
N TYR A 152 -9.87 4.27 -7.87
CA TYR A 152 -8.69 4.72 -7.14
C TYR A 152 -7.42 4.55 -7.99
N THR A 153 -7.16 3.35 -8.49
CA THR A 153 -5.97 3.03 -9.28
C THR A 153 -5.85 3.91 -10.51
N ASP A 154 -6.94 4.10 -11.26
CA ASP A 154 -6.96 4.94 -12.47
C ASP A 154 -6.53 6.38 -12.18
N LEU A 155 -6.98 6.97 -11.08
CA LEU A 155 -6.67 8.37 -10.75
C LEU A 155 -5.32 8.54 -10.05
N VAL A 156 -4.96 7.61 -9.18
CA VAL A 156 -3.66 7.64 -8.49
C VAL A 156 -2.52 7.43 -9.47
N ASP A 157 -2.66 6.49 -10.43
CA ASP A 157 -1.67 6.29 -11.50
C ASP A 157 -1.51 7.54 -12.39
N ARG A 158 -2.56 8.36 -12.48
CA ARG A 158 -2.55 9.65 -13.20
C ARG A 158 -2.01 10.82 -12.36
N GLY A 159 -1.61 10.59 -11.12
CA GLY A 159 -0.99 11.60 -10.24
C GLY A 159 -1.98 12.50 -9.50
N PHE A 160 -3.22 12.05 -9.30
CA PHE A 160 -4.24 12.81 -8.56
C PHE A 160 -3.78 13.26 -7.15
N PRO A 161 -3.20 12.38 -6.29
CA PRO A 161 -2.78 12.78 -4.95
C PRO A 161 -1.77 13.93 -4.96
N ASP A 162 -0.78 13.88 -5.85
CA ASP A 162 0.27 14.88 -5.95
C ASP A 162 -0.27 16.23 -6.41
N LYS A 163 -1.12 16.24 -7.45
CA LYS A 163 -1.67 17.48 -8.00
C LYS A 163 -2.59 18.19 -7.00
N ILE A 164 -3.47 17.45 -6.34
CA ILE A 164 -4.35 18.03 -5.30
C ILE A 164 -3.54 18.50 -4.10
N SER A 165 -2.59 17.70 -3.63
CA SER A 165 -1.75 18.07 -2.47
C SER A 165 -0.95 19.34 -2.76
N ASN A 166 -0.45 19.53 -3.98
CA ASN A 166 0.24 20.75 -4.37
C ASN A 166 -0.64 22.00 -4.22
N ILE A 167 -1.89 21.95 -4.68
CA ILE A 167 -2.83 23.09 -4.54
C ILE A 167 -3.12 23.37 -3.06
N ILE A 168 -3.40 22.33 -2.27
CA ILE A 168 -3.67 22.45 -0.84
C ILE A 168 -2.45 23.02 -0.10
N LEU A 169 -1.23 22.61 -0.45
CA LEU A 169 0.01 23.15 0.13
C LEU A 169 0.20 24.65 -0.17
N LEU A 170 -0.14 25.09 -1.39
CA LEU A 170 -0.07 26.51 -1.73
C LEU A 170 -1.08 27.32 -0.90
N ILE A 171 -2.30 26.84 -0.75
CA ILE A 171 -3.32 27.47 0.11
C ILE A 171 -2.82 27.56 1.56
N ASN A 172 -2.31 26.46 2.10
CA ASN A 172 -1.76 26.40 3.46
C ASN A 172 -0.60 27.38 3.66
N ASN A 173 0.30 27.50 2.68
CA ASN A 173 1.41 28.44 2.77
C ASN A 173 0.94 29.90 2.84
N ILE A 174 -0.05 30.27 2.00
CA ILE A 174 -0.65 31.61 2.02
C ILE A 174 -1.30 31.90 3.38
N GLN A 175 -2.01 30.91 3.95
CA GLN A 175 -2.60 31.02 5.28
C GLN A 175 -1.53 31.15 6.38
N SER A 176 -0.42 30.41 6.28
CA SER A 176 0.70 30.50 7.25
C SER A 176 1.31 31.89 7.27
N ILE A 177 1.63 32.46 6.10
CA ILE A 177 2.15 33.83 5.94
C ILE A 177 1.22 34.83 6.62
N ARG A 178 -0.11 34.67 6.43
CA ARG A 178 -1.11 35.51 7.07
C ARG A 178 -1.11 35.40 8.59
N VAL A 179 -1.13 34.17 9.13
CA VAL A 179 -1.16 33.90 10.57
C VAL A 179 0.11 34.42 11.26
N GLU A 180 1.24 34.35 10.57
CA GLU A 180 2.53 34.87 11.05
C GLU A 180 2.63 36.41 10.98
N GLY A 181 1.62 37.07 10.39
CA GLY A 181 1.58 38.53 10.24
C GLY A 181 2.56 39.05 9.19
N GLU A 182 3.00 38.19 8.29
CA GLU A 182 3.87 38.55 7.18
C GLU A 182 3.10 39.26 6.05
N ASN A 183 3.84 39.87 5.13
CA ASN A 183 3.24 40.68 4.07
C ASN A 183 2.65 39.81 2.95
N LEU A 184 1.32 39.82 2.83
CA LEU A 184 0.60 39.14 1.75
C LEU A 184 0.67 39.85 0.39
N GLU A 185 1.11 41.11 0.31
CA GLU A 185 1.17 41.85 -0.97
C GLU A 185 2.18 41.30 -1.97
N SER A 186 3.17 40.54 -1.51
CA SER A 186 4.17 39.86 -2.36
C SER A 186 3.82 38.41 -2.69
N VAL A 187 2.70 37.91 -2.18
CA VAL A 187 2.25 36.54 -2.45
C VAL A 187 1.67 36.47 -3.85
N GLU A 188 2.15 35.51 -4.63
CA GLU A 188 1.63 35.23 -5.96
C GLU A 188 0.26 34.54 -5.88
N LEU A 189 -0.60 34.79 -6.86
CA LEU A 189 -1.86 34.08 -6.99
C LEU A 189 -1.60 32.60 -7.28
N ILE A 190 -2.48 31.73 -6.78
CA ILE A 190 -2.49 30.32 -7.16
C ILE A 190 -2.90 30.24 -8.63
N PRO A 191 -2.10 29.63 -9.52
CA PRO A 191 -2.45 29.55 -10.94
C PRO A 191 -3.69 28.67 -11.18
N ASP A 192 -4.65 29.16 -11.97
CA ASP A 192 -5.85 28.41 -12.37
C ASP A 192 -5.50 27.11 -13.13
N GLU A 193 -4.37 27.12 -13.86
CA GLU A 193 -3.83 25.95 -14.58
C GLU A 193 -3.64 24.74 -13.66
N LEU A 194 -3.29 24.93 -12.39
CA LEU A 194 -3.13 23.80 -11.46
C LEU A 194 -4.45 23.06 -11.23
N VAL A 195 -5.57 23.80 -11.16
CA VAL A 195 -6.90 23.20 -11.02
C VAL A 195 -7.33 22.54 -12.34
N GLU A 196 -7.02 23.16 -13.47
CA GLU A 196 -7.28 22.59 -14.80
C GLU A 196 -6.54 21.26 -14.99
N GLU A 197 -5.27 21.18 -14.61
CA GLU A 197 -4.48 19.95 -14.64
C GLU A 197 -5.12 18.80 -13.83
N VAL A 198 -5.83 19.11 -12.73
CA VAL A 198 -6.57 18.09 -11.97
C VAL A 198 -7.80 17.61 -12.75
N TYR A 199 -8.57 18.52 -13.36
CA TYR A 199 -9.70 18.13 -14.22
C TYR A 199 -9.25 17.32 -15.44
N GLU A 200 -8.07 17.60 -15.98
CA GLU A 200 -7.51 16.88 -17.11
C GLU A 200 -7.22 15.41 -16.81
N LEU A 201 -6.99 15.04 -15.54
CA LEU A 201 -6.84 13.64 -15.13
C LEU A 201 -8.07 12.80 -15.47
N PHE A 202 -9.25 13.42 -15.54
CA PHE A 202 -10.52 12.78 -15.87
C PHE A 202 -10.78 12.66 -17.38
N ASN A 203 -9.90 13.19 -18.23
CA ASN A 203 -10.07 13.11 -19.67
C ASN A 203 -10.00 11.65 -20.15
N GLY A 204 -10.99 11.27 -20.96
CA GLY A 204 -11.15 9.91 -21.47
C GLY A 204 -11.72 8.90 -20.44
N LEU A 205 -12.06 9.33 -19.23
CA LEU A 205 -12.74 8.51 -18.23
C LEU A 205 -14.26 8.69 -18.27
N ASP A 206 -14.98 7.68 -17.80
CA ASP A 206 -16.42 7.74 -17.57
C ASP A 206 -16.72 8.54 -16.29
N LYS A 207 -16.89 9.86 -16.44
CA LYS A 207 -17.01 10.81 -15.32
C LYS A 207 -18.13 10.48 -14.32
N ASP A 208 -19.17 9.76 -14.75
CA ASP A 208 -20.27 9.34 -13.87
C ASP A 208 -19.79 8.42 -12.74
N LYS A 209 -18.67 7.71 -12.93
CA LYS A 209 -18.04 6.88 -11.89
C LYS A 209 -17.21 7.67 -10.88
N TYR A 210 -16.88 8.92 -11.20
CA TYR A 210 -15.96 9.75 -10.42
C TYR A 210 -16.65 10.97 -9.79
N ILE A 211 -17.98 10.97 -9.71
CA ILE A 211 -18.77 12.10 -9.19
C ILE A 211 -18.28 12.53 -7.80
N ASP A 212 -18.04 11.57 -6.91
CA ASP A 212 -17.63 11.85 -5.52
C ASP A 212 -16.31 12.65 -5.48
N VAL A 213 -15.31 12.24 -6.26
CA VAL A 213 -14.01 12.91 -6.29
C VAL A 213 -14.02 14.20 -7.13
N LEU A 214 -14.83 14.25 -8.20
CA LEU A 214 -15.04 15.47 -8.97
C LEU A 214 -15.67 16.58 -8.12
N ALA A 215 -16.60 16.24 -7.23
CA ALA A 215 -17.16 17.21 -6.29
C ALA A 215 -16.09 17.81 -5.36
N ILE A 216 -15.11 17.01 -4.93
CA ILE A 216 -13.97 17.50 -4.15
C ILE A 216 -13.10 18.46 -4.99
N VAL A 217 -12.86 18.15 -6.27
CA VAL A 217 -12.13 19.04 -7.19
C VAL A 217 -12.88 20.37 -7.39
N ASP A 218 -14.20 20.34 -7.50
CA ASP A 218 -15.03 21.54 -7.59
C ASP A 218 -14.92 22.40 -6.31
N GLU A 219 -14.90 21.78 -5.13
CA GLU A 219 -14.67 22.48 -3.86
C GLU A 219 -13.28 23.13 -3.79
N VAL A 220 -12.24 22.43 -4.25
CA VAL A 220 -10.87 22.98 -4.36
C VAL A 220 -10.84 24.20 -5.28
N LYS A 221 -11.50 24.13 -6.44
CA LYS A 221 -11.60 25.27 -7.37
C LYS A 221 -12.22 26.49 -6.69
N ILE A 222 -13.35 26.29 -6.00
CA ILE A 222 -14.05 27.37 -5.28
C ILE A 222 -13.15 27.98 -4.21
N LEU A 223 -12.38 27.16 -3.51
CA LEU A 223 -11.44 27.63 -2.49
C LEU A 223 -10.29 28.44 -3.11
N VAL A 224 -9.71 27.98 -4.22
CA VAL A 224 -8.68 28.71 -4.97
C VAL A 224 -9.21 30.08 -5.42
N ASP A 225 -10.40 30.13 -6.00
CA ASP A 225 -11.04 31.38 -6.45
C ASP A 225 -11.22 32.37 -5.29
N LYS A 226 -11.65 31.87 -4.12
CA LYS A 226 -11.81 32.67 -2.89
C LYS A 226 -10.49 33.24 -2.38
N VAL A 227 -9.45 32.40 -2.28
CA VAL A 227 -8.12 32.80 -1.82
C VAL A 227 -7.52 33.84 -2.76
N ASN A 228 -7.54 33.58 -4.07
CA ASN A 228 -7.04 34.51 -5.08
C ASN A 228 -7.81 35.84 -5.05
N ASN A 229 -9.14 35.80 -4.93
CA ASN A 229 -9.94 37.01 -4.82
C ASN A 229 -9.57 37.83 -3.58
N SER A 230 -9.37 37.20 -2.42
CA SER A 230 -8.92 37.90 -1.20
C SER A 230 -7.53 38.52 -1.35
N LEU A 231 -6.61 37.87 -2.07
CA LEU A 231 -5.30 38.47 -2.42
C LEU A 231 -5.46 39.72 -3.31
N ILE A 232 -6.32 39.65 -4.32
CA ILE A 232 -6.57 40.74 -5.27
C ILE A 232 -7.23 41.94 -4.60
N THR A 233 -8.29 41.69 -3.81
CA THR A 233 -9.09 42.75 -3.17
C THR A 233 -8.46 43.26 -1.88
N LYS A 234 -7.41 42.59 -1.39
CA LYS A 234 -6.80 42.80 -0.08
C LYS A 234 -7.77 42.58 1.09
N ASP A 235 -8.80 41.78 0.86
CA ASP A 235 -9.74 41.33 1.90
C ASP A 235 -9.18 40.10 2.61
N TYR A 236 -8.15 40.35 3.43
CA TYR A 236 -7.46 39.27 4.14
C TYR A 236 -8.28 38.75 5.31
N ASP A 237 -9.18 39.54 5.90
CA ASP A 237 -9.99 39.09 7.05
C ASP A 237 -10.86 37.87 6.68
N SER A 238 -11.41 37.86 5.45
CA SER A 238 -12.18 36.72 4.92
C SER A 238 -11.36 35.43 4.76
N MET A 239 -10.03 35.48 4.79
CA MET A 239 -9.21 34.27 4.64
C MET A 239 -9.23 33.35 5.87
N ASP A 240 -9.61 33.84 7.06
CA ASP A 240 -9.77 32.98 8.25
C ASP A 240 -10.89 31.96 8.03
N GLU A 241 -11.98 32.38 7.39
CA GLU A 241 -13.14 31.52 7.09
C GLU A 241 -12.79 30.42 6.07
N TYR A 242 -11.67 30.55 5.37
CA TYR A 242 -11.23 29.59 4.37
C TYR A 242 -10.40 28.46 4.96
N ILE A 243 -9.85 28.62 6.17
CA ILE A 243 -9.06 27.60 6.88
C ILE A 243 -9.91 26.36 7.15
N ASP A 244 -11.12 26.56 7.69
CA ASP A 244 -12.02 25.44 7.98
C ASP A 244 -12.41 24.68 6.70
N ASN A 245 -12.59 25.40 5.58
CA ASN A 245 -12.90 24.79 4.28
C ASN A 245 -11.70 23.99 3.72
N GLU A 246 -10.47 24.51 3.85
CA GLU A 246 -9.25 23.82 3.42
C GLU A 246 -9.08 22.50 4.18
N VAL A 247 -9.24 22.54 5.50
CA VAL A 247 -9.14 21.36 6.36
C VAL A 247 -10.23 20.34 6.01
N GLU A 248 -11.47 20.77 5.78
CA GLU A 248 -12.56 19.89 5.36
C GLU A 248 -12.26 19.22 4.00
N ILE A 249 -11.77 19.99 3.02
CA ILE A 249 -11.39 19.48 1.71
C ILE A 249 -10.25 18.46 1.85
N PHE A 250 -9.21 18.77 2.63
CA PHE A 250 -8.11 17.85 2.91
C PHE A 250 -8.63 16.51 3.45
N TYR A 251 -9.54 16.54 4.42
CA TYR A 251 -10.14 15.31 4.95
C TYR A 251 -10.96 14.56 3.91
N LYS A 252 -11.77 15.24 3.09
CA LYS A 252 -12.52 14.59 1.99
C LYS A 252 -11.60 13.89 0.99
N VAL A 253 -10.50 14.55 0.59
CA VAL A 253 -9.49 13.95 -0.29
C VAL A 253 -8.92 12.68 0.36
N TYR A 254 -8.51 12.77 1.61
CA TYR A 254 -7.90 11.67 2.33
C TYR A 254 -8.88 10.50 2.57
N GLU A 255 -10.14 10.79 2.92
CA GLU A 255 -11.21 9.80 3.03
C GLU A 255 -11.47 9.08 1.71
N TRP A 256 -11.47 9.82 0.59
CA TRP A 256 -11.60 9.23 -0.74
C TRP A 256 -10.40 8.32 -1.07
N LEU A 257 -9.18 8.79 -0.78
CA LEU A 257 -7.96 8.00 -0.99
C LEU A 257 -7.98 6.69 -0.19
N MET A 258 -8.53 6.70 1.03
CA MET A 258 -8.62 5.51 1.89
C MET A 258 -9.82 4.59 1.62
N LYS A 259 -10.74 4.99 0.72
CA LYS A 259 -11.97 4.24 0.40
C LYS A 259 -11.73 2.79 -0.07
N PRO A 260 -10.76 2.47 -0.96
CA PRO A 260 -10.66 1.13 -1.53
C PRO A 260 -10.17 0.11 -0.49
N GLN A 261 -10.74 -1.09 -0.54
CA GLN A 261 -10.38 -2.23 0.31
C GLN A 261 -10.14 -3.47 -0.56
N VAL A 262 -9.08 -4.23 -0.27
CA VAL A 262 -8.74 -5.49 -0.95
C VAL A 262 -8.93 -6.75 -0.09
#